data_AF-A0A6M1LPZ8-F1
#
_entry.id   AF-A0A6M1LPZ8-F1
#
_cell.length_a   1.000
_cell.length_b   1.000
_cell.length_c   1.000
_cell.angle_alpha   90.00
_cell.angle_beta   90.00
_cell.angle_gamma   90.00
#
_symmetry.space_group_name_H-M   'P 1'
#
loop_
_entity.id
_entity.type
_entity.pdbx_description
1 polymer ?
#
loop_
_entity_poly.entity_id
_entity_poly.type
_entity_poly.pdbx_seq_one_letter_code
_entity_poly.pdbx_strand_id
1 'polypeptide(L)'
;MALTALALCSRALLRLGAQPVASLDEGTAEAEVAANLYAPVRDALLSAHPWSFATGQASLPRLAAVPQADMAHAFQLPPGFLRALSAGSGGRGRGTPYRIHEDRLHADAEQVVLTYIFRADESAFPPFFAQALVARLAAEFCLPLTESASRAEMLFRLAETELRGARQIDSQQDTPRAIEDFPLVSVRG
;
A
#
# COMPACT_ATOMS: atom_id res chain seq x y z
N MET A 1 -8.67 -11.48 -18.24
CA MET A 1 -9.28 -11.98 -16.99
C MET A 1 -8.88 -11.02 -15.88
N ALA A 2 -9.85 -10.49 -15.13
CA ALA A 2 -9.55 -9.67 -13.96
C ALA A 2 -8.75 -10.51 -12.94
N LEU A 3 -7.73 -9.92 -12.33
CA LEU A 3 -7.03 -10.54 -11.22
C LEU A 3 -7.98 -10.61 -10.03
N THR A 4 -7.99 -11.74 -9.34
CA THR A 4 -8.75 -11.95 -8.10
C THR A 4 -7.80 -12.44 -7.01
N ALA A 5 -8.20 -12.28 -5.75
CA ALA A 5 -7.45 -12.83 -4.61
C ALA A 5 -7.16 -14.33 -4.81
N LEU A 6 -8.18 -15.11 -5.18
CA LEU A 6 -8.05 -16.54 -5.49
C LEU A 6 -6.98 -16.82 -6.56
N ALA A 7 -6.99 -16.06 -7.65
CA ALA A 7 -6.03 -16.25 -8.73
C ALA A 7 -4.60 -15.90 -8.31
N LEU A 8 -4.42 -14.85 -7.48
CA LEU A 8 -3.11 -14.44 -6.95
C LEU A 8 -2.57 -15.49 -5.96
N CYS A 9 -3.41 -15.96 -5.03
CA CYS A 9 -3.05 -17.02 -4.08
C CYS A 9 -2.73 -18.33 -4.79
N SER A 10 -3.54 -18.75 -5.77
CA SER A 10 -3.28 -19.97 -6.54
C SER A 10 -1.95 -19.92 -7.29
N ARG A 11 -1.60 -18.76 -7.87
CA ARG A 11 -0.29 -18.57 -8.51
C ARG A 11 0.86 -18.65 -7.50
N ALA A 12 0.67 -18.14 -6.29
CA ALA A 12 1.67 -18.20 -5.23
C ALA A 12 1.89 -19.66 -4.76
N LEU A 13 0.81 -20.42 -4.57
CA LEU A 13 0.86 -21.85 -4.25
C LEU A 13 1.57 -22.66 -5.34
N LEU A 14 1.26 -22.41 -6.61
CA LEU A 14 1.97 -23.04 -7.73
C LEU A 14 3.46 -22.70 -7.74
N ARG A 15 3.85 -21.47 -7.38
CA ARG A 15 5.27 -21.08 -7.23
C ARG A 15 5.97 -21.85 -6.10
N LEU A 16 5.22 -22.24 -5.07
CA LEU A 16 5.65 -23.12 -3.98
C LEU A 16 5.59 -24.62 -4.37
N GLY A 17 5.06 -24.98 -5.54
CA GLY A 17 4.82 -26.37 -5.91
C GLY A 17 3.71 -27.05 -5.10
N ALA A 18 2.88 -26.26 -4.40
CA ALA A 18 1.66 -26.73 -3.76
C ALA A 18 0.52 -26.79 -4.80
N GLN A 19 -0.57 -27.48 -4.44
CA GLN A 19 -1.75 -27.53 -5.30
C GLN A 19 -2.48 -26.18 -5.28
N PRO A 20 -3.02 -25.72 -6.41
CA PRO A 20 -3.88 -24.54 -6.43
C PRO A 20 -5.19 -24.86 -5.72
N VAL A 21 -5.82 -23.82 -5.16
CA VAL A 21 -7.11 -23.92 -4.46
C VAL A 21 -8.24 -23.48 -5.39
N ALA A 22 -9.41 -24.11 -5.29
CA ALA A 22 -10.59 -23.73 -6.08
C ALA A 22 -11.43 -22.64 -5.37
N SER A 23 -11.35 -22.56 -4.05
CA SER A 23 -11.90 -21.48 -3.22
C SER A 23 -10.97 -21.16 -2.05
N LEU A 24 -11.07 -19.95 -1.51
CA LEU A 24 -10.40 -19.60 -0.25
C LEU A 24 -11.12 -20.18 0.99
N ASP A 25 -12.33 -20.73 0.79
CA ASP A 25 -13.18 -21.28 1.86
C ASP A 25 -13.27 -22.81 1.83
N GLU A 26 -12.46 -23.51 1.02
CA GLU A 26 -12.60 -24.96 0.79
C GLU A 26 -12.02 -25.86 1.90
N GLY A 27 -11.59 -25.29 3.03
CA GLY A 27 -11.17 -26.04 4.23
C GLY A 27 -9.87 -26.81 4.11
N THR A 28 -9.04 -26.51 3.10
CA THR A 28 -7.68 -27.04 2.96
C THR A 28 -6.68 -26.15 3.71
N ALA A 29 -5.54 -26.70 4.12
CA ALA A 29 -4.48 -25.93 4.76
C ALA A 29 -4.00 -24.78 3.86
N GLU A 30 -3.88 -25.03 2.55
CA GLU A 30 -3.53 -24.02 1.56
C GLU A 30 -4.56 -22.89 1.47
N ALA A 31 -5.85 -23.21 1.51
CA ALA A 31 -6.92 -22.22 1.47
C ALA A 31 -6.96 -21.39 2.75
N GLU A 32 -6.83 -22.02 3.92
CA GLU A 32 -6.78 -21.33 5.21
C GLU A 32 -5.58 -20.37 5.31
N VAL A 33 -4.39 -20.83 4.89
CA VAL A 33 -3.19 -19.98 4.85
C VAL A 33 -3.40 -18.82 3.89
N ALA A 34 -3.91 -19.08 2.69
CA ALA A 34 -4.17 -18.05 1.69
C ALA A 34 -5.20 -17.02 2.16
N ALA A 35 -6.31 -17.44 2.76
CA ALA A 35 -7.37 -16.57 3.25
C ALA A 35 -6.86 -15.63 4.36
N ASN A 36 -6.06 -16.15 5.29
CA ASN A 36 -5.56 -15.38 6.42
C ASN A 36 -4.40 -14.43 6.06
N LEU A 37 -3.53 -14.85 5.14
CA LEU A 37 -2.31 -14.08 4.84
C LEU A 37 -2.48 -13.14 3.64
N TYR A 38 -3.44 -13.36 2.75
CA TYR A 38 -3.57 -12.54 1.54
C TYR A 38 -3.80 -11.05 1.84
N ALA A 39 -4.82 -10.72 2.62
CA ALA A 39 -5.18 -9.34 2.92
C ALA A 39 -4.07 -8.53 3.60
N PRO A 40 -3.42 -9.00 4.69
CA PRO A 40 -2.34 -8.25 5.33
C PRO A 40 -1.12 -8.10 4.41
N VAL A 41 -0.77 -9.13 3.65
CA VAL A 41 0.37 -9.07 2.71
C VAL A 41 0.12 -8.08 1.58
N ARG A 42 -1.09 -8.06 1.01
CA ARG A 42 -1.50 -7.09 -0.02
C ARG A 42 -1.40 -5.66 0.52
N ASP A 43 -1.99 -5.40 1.68
CA ASP A 43 -2.02 -4.05 2.27
C ASP A 43 -0.62 -3.56 2.68
N ALA A 44 0.23 -4.47 3.17
CA ALA A 44 1.64 -4.18 3.45
C ALA A 44 2.41 -3.82 2.16
N LEU A 45 2.19 -4.57 1.07
CA LEU A 45 2.89 -4.31 -0.19
C LEU A 45 2.41 -3.03 -0.89
N LEU A 46 1.10 -2.75 -0.84
CA LEU A 46 0.52 -1.50 -1.33
C LEU A 46 1.06 -0.30 -0.55
N SER A 47 1.15 -0.39 0.77
CA SER A 47 1.65 0.72 1.60
C SER A 47 3.17 0.93 1.48
N ALA A 48 3.94 -0.06 1.01
CA ALA A 48 5.40 -0.04 0.95
C ALA A 48 6.00 0.91 -0.10
N HIS A 49 5.21 1.45 -1.03
CA HIS A 49 5.65 2.38 -2.08
C HIS A 49 4.46 3.22 -2.56
N PRO A 50 4.62 4.51 -2.89
CA PRO A 50 3.55 5.31 -3.48
C PRO A 50 3.27 4.88 -4.94
N TRP A 51 2.69 3.69 -5.11
CA TRP A 51 2.37 3.15 -6.43
C TRP A 51 1.42 4.08 -7.18
N SER A 52 1.72 4.34 -8.44
CA SER A 52 0.91 5.23 -9.30
C SER A 52 -0.57 4.82 -9.36
N PHE A 53 -0.85 3.52 -9.45
CA PHE A 53 -2.20 2.96 -9.54
C PHE A 53 -2.97 2.92 -8.19
N ALA A 54 -2.27 3.08 -7.07
CA ALA A 54 -2.85 3.01 -5.72
C ALA A 54 -2.65 4.29 -4.91
N THR A 55 -2.26 5.38 -5.57
CA THR A 55 -2.10 6.71 -4.98
C THR A 55 -3.17 7.65 -5.50
N GLY A 56 -3.76 8.44 -4.61
CA GLY A 56 -4.83 9.37 -4.96
C GLY A 56 -4.82 10.64 -4.12
N GLN A 57 -5.67 11.57 -4.53
CA GLN A 57 -5.93 12.81 -3.79
C GLN A 57 -7.41 12.93 -3.44
N ALA A 58 -7.71 13.36 -2.22
CA ALA A 58 -9.07 13.60 -1.76
C ALA A 58 -9.15 14.82 -0.86
N SER A 59 -10.19 15.62 -1.06
CA SER A 59 -10.57 16.66 -0.09
C SER A 59 -11.28 15.98 1.08
N LEU A 60 -10.76 16.16 2.29
CA LEU A 60 -11.30 15.47 3.45
C LEU A 60 -12.47 16.23 4.06
N PRO A 61 -13.58 15.57 4.40
CA PRO A 61 -14.68 16.21 5.11
C PRO A 61 -14.29 16.46 6.57
N ARG A 62 -14.57 17.66 7.05
CA ARG A 62 -14.30 18.06 8.43
C ARG A 62 -15.29 17.40 9.38
N LEU A 63 -14.79 16.90 10.50
CA LEU A 63 -15.57 16.30 11.57
C LEU A 63 -16.02 17.36 12.59
N ALA A 64 -17.16 17.11 13.23
CA ALA A 64 -17.64 17.95 14.33
C ALA A 64 -16.83 17.76 15.62
N ALA A 65 -16.29 16.55 15.83
CA ALA A 65 -15.41 16.26 16.95
C ALA A 65 -14.05 16.96 16.75
N VAL A 66 -13.64 17.73 17.75
CA VAL A 66 -12.37 18.49 17.73
C VAL A 66 -11.30 17.66 18.44
N PRO A 67 -10.02 17.71 17.98
CA PRO A 67 -8.92 17.10 18.71
C PRO A 67 -8.82 17.62 20.15
N GLN A 68 -8.39 16.77 21.08
CA GLN A 68 -8.23 17.17 22.48
C GLN A 68 -7.10 18.19 22.68
N ALA A 69 -6.06 18.13 21.85
CA ALA A 69 -4.90 19.03 21.89
C ALA A 69 -4.17 19.09 20.53
N ASP A 70 -3.17 19.96 20.43
CA ASP A 70 -2.20 20.16 19.34
C ASP A 70 -2.72 20.74 18.03
N MET A 71 -3.92 20.38 17.59
CA MET A 71 -4.46 20.75 16.27
C MET A 71 -5.89 21.28 16.38
N ALA A 72 -6.23 22.27 15.56
CA ALA A 72 -7.54 22.93 15.63
C ALA A 72 -8.71 22.09 15.08
N HIS A 73 -8.47 21.23 14.08
CA HIS A 73 -9.53 20.54 13.33
C HIS A 73 -9.22 19.06 13.10
N ALA A 74 -10.29 18.25 12.99
CA ALA A 74 -10.21 16.83 12.64
C ALA A 74 -10.97 16.56 11.34
N PHE A 75 -10.47 15.61 10.56
CA PHE A 75 -10.97 15.24 9.24
C PHE A 75 -11.08 13.72 9.12
N GLN A 76 -12.12 13.26 8.43
CA GLN A 76 -12.34 11.84 8.17
C GLN A 76 -11.38 11.34 7.10
N LEU A 77 -10.72 10.21 7.34
CA LEU A 77 -9.89 9.56 6.32
C LEU A 77 -10.76 8.87 5.25
N PRO A 78 -10.30 8.82 3.99
CA PRO A 78 -11.02 8.14 2.91
C PRO A 78 -11.14 6.63 3.15
N PRO A 79 -12.17 5.97 2.60
CA PRO A 79 -12.29 4.51 2.69
C PRO A 79 -11.09 3.84 2.01
N GLY A 80 -10.62 2.74 2.61
CA GLY A 80 -9.46 2.01 2.11
C GLY A 80 -8.14 2.75 2.26
N PHE A 81 -8.05 3.80 3.08
CA PHE A 81 -6.80 4.47 3.41
C PHE A 81 -5.78 3.48 4.00
N LEU A 82 -4.56 3.50 3.46
CA LEU A 82 -3.44 2.69 3.96
C LEU A 82 -2.34 3.56 4.56
N ARG A 83 -1.96 4.65 3.88
CA ARG A 83 -0.87 5.51 4.34
C ARG A 83 -0.97 6.91 3.74
N ALA A 84 -0.69 7.93 4.54
CA ALA A 84 -0.59 9.30 4.05
C ALA A 84 0.79 9.56 3.42
N LEU A 85 0.80 10.34 2.34
CA LEU A 85 2.02 10.82 1.68
C LEU A 85 2.26 12.29 2.01
N SER A 86 1.22 13.12 1.86
CA SER A 86 1.27 14.54 2.17
C SER A 86 -0.13 15.11 2.36
N ALA A 87 -0.24 16.19 3.11
CA ALA A 87 -1.45 16.99 3.22
C ALA A 87 -1.17 18.42 2.77
N GLY A 88 -2.12 19.05 2.10
CA GLY A 88 -2.06 20.46 1.74
C GLY A 88 -3.40 21.17 1.91
N SER A 89 -3.38 22.49 1.73
CA SER A 89 -4.54 23.37 1.85
C SER A 89 -4.58 24.33 0.65
N GLY A 90 -5.72 24.98 0.42
CA GLY A 90 -5.87 25.95 -0.67
C GLY A 90 -5.64 25.35 -2.06
N GLY A 91 -6.12 24.12 -2.28
CA GLY A 91 -5.98 23.40 -3.55
C GLY A 91 -4.62 22.74 -3.79
N ARG A 92 -3.69 22.77 -2.81
CA ARG A 92 -2.41 22.07 -2.88
C ARG A 92 -2.49 20.71 -2.19
N GLY A 93 -1.78 19.70 -2.71
CA GLY A 93 -1.69 18.37 -2.08
C GLY A 93 -0.58 18.21 -1.02
N ARG A 94 0.14 19.30 -0.69
CA ARG A 94 1.27 19.33 0.24
C ARG A 94 1.39 20.68 0.96
N GLY A 95 2.17 20.71 2.04
CA GLY A 95 2.57 21.95 2.73
C GLY A 95 1.78 22.24 4.01
N THR A 96 0.83 21.39 4.38
CA THR A 96 0.06 21.53 5.63
C THR A 96 0.61 20.53 6.66
N PRO A 97 1.04 21.00 7.85
CA PRO A 97 1.34 20.12 8.98
C PRO A 97 0.10 19.34 9.39
N TYR A 98 0.27 18.04 9.64
CA TYR A 98 -0.84 17.18 10.06
C TYR A 98 -0.34 16.06 10.97
N ARG A 99 -1.25 15.50 11.75
CA ARG A 99 -1.06 14.25 12.50
C ARG A 99 -2.22 13.31 12.21
N ILE A 100 -1.96 12.01 12.13
CA ILE A 100 -3.03 11.00 12.10
C ILE A 100 -3.13 10.38 13.49
N HIS A 101 -4.34 10.38 14.05
CA HIS A 101 -4.64 9.80 15.35
C HIS A 101 -6.06 9.24 15.35
N GLU A 102 -6.27 8.05 15.91
CA GLU A 102 -7.61 7.40 15.99
C GLU A 102 -8.36 7.39 14.65
N ASP A 103 -7.67 7.04 13.56
CA ASP A 103 -8.25 6.99 12.19
C ASP A 103 -8.80 8.34 11.68
N ARG A 104 -8.26 9.44 12.21
CA ARG A 104 -8.60 10.81 11.79
C ARG A 104 -7.33 11.59 11.46
N LEU A 105 -7.43 12.49 10.49
CA LEU A 105 -6.39 13.45 10.22
C LEU A 105 -6.67 14.74 11.00
N HIS A 106 -5.72 15.17 11.80
CA HIS A 106 -5.76 16.41 12.56
C HIS A 106 -4.85 17.45 11.92
N ALA A 107 -5.36 18.65 11.69
CA ALA A 107 -4.63 19.77 11.11
C ALA A 107 -5.23 21.11 11.55
N ASP A 108 -4.45 22.19 11.49
CA ASP A 108 -4.92 23.54 11.79
C ASP A 108 -5.65 24.20 10.61
N ALA A 109 -5.44 23.68 9.40
CA ALA A 109 -6.10 24.22 8.20
C ALA A 109 -7.59 23.89 8.18
N GLU A 110 -8.44 24.84 7.77
CA GLU A 110 -9.89 24.63 7.68
C GLU A 110 -10.31 23.61 6.61
N GLN A 111 -9.49 23.47 5.56
CA GLN A 111 -9.70 22.55 4.44
C GLN A 111 -8.38 21.83 4.13
N VAL A 112 -8.46 20.50 3.98
CA VAL A 112 -7.30 19.65 3.73
C VAL A 112 -7.52 18.79 2.48
N VAL A 113 -6.56 18.83 1.57
CA VAL A 113 -6.40 17.87 0.48
C VAL A 113 -5.30 16.88 0.88
N LEU A 114 -5.69 15.63 1.05
CA LEU A 114 -4.80 14.54 1.39
C LEU A 114 -4.32 13.85 0.12
N THR A 115 -3.00 13.66 -0.01
CA THR A 115 -2.39 12.72 -0.95
C THR A 115 -2.05 11.44 -0.18
N TYR A 116 -2.59 10.30 -0.59
CA TYR A 116 -2.55 9.06 0.17
C TYR A 116 -2.46 7.82 -0.73
N ILE A 117 -2.05 6.72 -0.11
CA ILE A 117 -2.12 5.38 -0.66
C ILE A 117 -3.43 4.75 -0.19
N PHE A 118 -4.17 4.15 -1.13
CA PHE A 118 -5.42 3.44 -0.87
C PHE A 118 -5.34 1.97 -1.28
N ARG A 119 -6.26 1.17 -0.74
CA ARG A 119 -6.46 -0.23 -1.12
C ARG A 119 -7.16 -0.28 -2.47
N ALA A 120 -6.38 -0.39 -3.54
CA ALA A 120 -6.90 -0.60 -4.89
C ALA A 120 -7.52 -2.00 -5.03
N ASP A 121 -8.53 -2.09 -5.90
CA ASP A 121 -9.14 -3.37 -6.29
C ASP A 121 -8.14 -4.24 -7.04
N GLU A 122 -8.21 -5.57 -6.87
CA GLU A 122 -7.31 -6.51 -7.52
C GLU A 122 -7.28 -6.38 -9.05
N SER A 123 -8.41 -6.00 -9.67
CA SER A 123 -8.49 -5.80 -11.12
C SER A 123 -7.64 -4.63 -11.62
N ALA A 124 -7.30 -3.68 -10.74
CA ALA A 124 -6.45 -2.54 -11.06
C ALA A 124 -4.95 -2.84 -10.94
N PHE A 125 -4.56 -4.03 -10.46
CA PHE A 125 -3.17 -4.36 -10.23
C PHE A 125 -2.41 -4.52 -11.56
N PRO A 126 -1.37 -3.69 -11.80
CA PRO A 126 -0.55 -3.85 -12.98
C PRO A 126 0.28 -5.14 -12.91
N PRO A 127 0.69 -5.71 -14.06
CA PRO A 127 1.39 -6.99 -14.10
C PRO A 127 2.65 -7.06 -13.22
N PHE A 128 3.44 -5.97 -13.18
CA PHE A 128 4.66 -5.91 -12.36
C PHE A 128 4.36 -5.99 -10.85
N PHE A 129 3.28 -5.35 -10.40
CA PHE A 129 2.85 -5.40 -9.00
C PHE A 129 2.28 -6.77 -8.67
N ALA A 130 1.44 -7.33 -9.55
CA ALA A 130 0.89 -8.67 -9.36
C ALA A 130 1.98 -9.74 -9.24
N GLN A 131 3.07 -9.63 -10.02
CA GLN A 131 4.22 -10.54 -9.91
C GLN A 131 4.96 -10.40 -8.56
N ALA A 132 5.19 -9.17 -8.11
CA ALA A 132 5.80 -8.91 -6.80
C ALA A 132 4.92 -9.42 -5.64
N LEU A 133 3.59 -9.23 -5.73
CA LEU A 133 2.62 -9.72 -4.75
C LEU A 133 2.60 -11.25 -4.70
N VAL A 134 2.55 -11.92 -5.86
CA VAL A 134 2.63 -13.38 -5.94
C VAL A 134 3.96 -13.89 -5.35
N ALA A 135 5.09 -13.21 -5.59
CA ALA A 135 6.37 -13.57 -4.99
C ALA A 135 6.34 -13.47 -3.47
N ARG A 136 5.78 -12.38 -2.93
CA ARG A 136 5.66 -12.18 -1.48
C ARG A 136 4.75 -13.24 -0.85
N LEU A 137 3.57 -13.47 -1.43
CA LEU A 137 2.64 -14.50 -0.95
C LEU A 137 3.30 -15.87 -0.94
N ALA A 138 4.05 -16.24 -1.98
CA ALA A 138 4.75 -17.52 -2.02
C ALA A 138 5.78 -17.66 -0.90
N ALA A 139 6.47 -16.58 -0.53
CA ALA A 139 7.41 -16.57 0.60
C ALA A 139 6.68 -16.73 1.95
N GLU A 140 5.59 -15.99 2.15
CA GLU A 140 4.77 -16.03 3.37
C GLU A 140 4.06 -17.37 3.56
N PHE A 141 3.63 -18.01 2.48
CA PHE A 141 2.98 -19.32 2.51
C PHE A 141 3.97 -20.46 2.75
N CYS A 142 5.26 -20.25 2.48
CA CYS A 142 6.25 -21.31 2.50
C CYS A 142 6.43 -21.95 3.87
N LEU A 143 6.63 -21.15 4.91
CA LEU A 143 6.86 -21.67 6.26
C LEU A 143 5.65 -22.45 6.81
N PRO A 144 4.40 -21.94 6.79
CA PRO A 144 3.25 -22.67 7.32
C PRO A 144 2.87 -23.93 6.53
N LEU A 145 3.22 -24.01 5.23
CA LEU A 145 2.85 -25.18 4.40
C LEU A 145 3.96 -26.22 4.26
N THR A 146 5.23 -25.84 4.42
CA THR A 146 6.37 -26.73 4.13
C THR A 146 7.34 -26.91 5.30
N GLU A 147 7.21 -26.10 6.35
CA GLU A 147 8.11 -26.08 7.52
C GLU A 147 9.59 -25.84 7.18
N SER A 148 9.90 -25.46 5.94
CA SER A 148 11.26 -25.27 5.44
C SER A 148 11.70 -23.81 5.53
N ALA A 149 12.40 -23.48 6.61
CA ALA A 149 12.93 -22.12 6.84
C ALA A 149 13.92 -21.67 5.75
N SER A 150 14.78 -22.57 5.27
CA SER A 150 15.76 -22.27 4.20
C SER A 150 15.08 -21.91 2.88
N ARG A 151 13.99 -22.61 2.55
CA ARG A 151 13.17 -22.32 1.37
C ARG A 151 12.43 -20.99 1.52
N ALA A 152 11.87 -20.73 2.71
CA ALA A 152 11.20 -19.46 2.99
C ALA A 152 12.17 -18.28 2.83
N GLU A 153 13.38 -18.38 3.39
CA GLU A 153 14.40 -17.34 3.26
C GLU A 153 14.79 -17.08 1.80
N MET A 154 14.98 -18.14 1.01
CA MET A 154 15.25 -18.02 -0.43
C MET A 154 14.11 -17.30 -1.17
N LEU A 155 12.86 -17.67 -0.90
CA LEU A 155 11.69 -17.05 -1.51
C LEU A 155 11.53 -15.58 -1.09
N PHE A 156 11.83 -15.23 0.16
CA PHE A 156 11.87 -13.84 0.61
C PHE A 156 12.89 -13.02 -0.17
N ARG A 157 14.11 -13.53 -0.39
CA ARG A 157 15.12 -12.83 -1.20
C ARG A 157 14.68 -12.61 -2.66
N LEU A 158 14.02 -13.60 -3.25
CA LEU A 158 13.42 -13.47 -4.58
C LEU A 158 12.30 -12.43 -4.59
N ALA A 159 11.41 -12.46 -3.61
CA ALA A 159 10.32 -11.50 -3.46
C ALA A 159 10.82 -10.05 -3.29
N GLU A 160 11.90 -9.83 -2.53
CA GLU A 160 12.56 -8.52 -2.42
C GLU A 160 13.16 -8.05 -3.74
N THR A 161 13.64 -8.98 -4.57
CA THR A 161 14.18 -8.65 -5.90
C THR A 161 13.06 -8.24 -6.86
N GLU A 162 11.97 -8.98 -6.88
CA GLU A 162 10.77 -8.66 -7.68
C GLU A 162 10.15 -7.32 -7.25
N LEU A 163 10.06 -7.07 -5.93
CA LEU A 163 9.57 -5.81 -5.40
C LEU A 163 10.45 -4.61 -5.83
N ARG A 164 11.78 -4.77 -5.80
CA ARG A 164 12.70 -3.72 -6.29
C ARG A 164 12.48 -3.45 -7.78
N GLY A 165 12.34 -4.49 -8.60
CA GLY A 165 12.05 -4.34 -10.02
C GLY A 165 10.70 -3.64 -10.27
N ALA A 166 9.66 -4.06 -9.56
CA ALA A 166 8.33 -3.45 -9.63
C ALA A 166 8.35 -1.96 -9.28
N ARG A 167 9.03 -1.57 -8.19
CA ARG A 167 9.20 -0.16 -7.80
C ARG A 167 9.91 0.65 -8.88
N GLN A 168 10.96 0.08 -9.48
CA GLN A 168 11.71 0.75 -10.55
C GLN A 168 10.84 0.95 -11.80
N ILE A 169 10.05 -0.04 -12.18
CA ILE A 169 9.12 0.07 -13.32
C ILE A 169 8.08 1.16 -13.05
N ASP A 170 7.45 1.16 -11.88
CA ASP A 170 6.44 2.16 -11.51
C ASP A 170 7.02 3.57 -11.45
N SER A 171 8.21 3.74 -10.86
CA SER A 171 8.87 5.05 -10.73
C SER A 171 9.28 5.67 -12.08
N GLN A 172 9.44 4.86 -13.13
CA GLN A 172 9.72 5.33 -14.49
C GLN A 172 8.47 5.84 -15.21
N GLN A 173 7.28 5.73 -14.62
CA GLN A 173 6.02 6.18 -15.21
C GLN A 173 5.68 7.64 -14.88
N ASP A 174 6.52 8.32 -14.10
CA ASP A 174 6.33 9.72 -13.71
C ASP A 174 7.57 10.56 -14.01
N THR A 175 7.37 11.87 -14.18
CA THR A 175 8.47 12.83 -14.33
C THR A 175 9.09 13.08 -12.96
N PRO A 176 10.42 12.95 -12.80
CA PRO A 176 11.08 13.28 -11.54
C PRO A 176 10.71 14.69 -11.09
N ARG A 177 10.25 14.80 -9.85
CA ARG A 177 9.77 16.07 -9.31
C ARG A 177 10.93 17.07 -9.23
N ALA A 178 10.75 18.25 -9.83
CA ALA A 178 11.70 19.34 -9.72
C ALA A 178 11.82 19.81 -8.26
N ILE A 179 13.03 20.16 -7.84
CA ILE A 179 13.27 20.82 -6.56
C ILE A 179 12.79 22.27 -6.72
N GLU A 180 11.61 22.58 -6.18
CA GLU A 180 10.98 23.90 -6.32
C GLU A 180 11.40 24.91 -5.23
N ASP A 181 11.87 24.43 -4.07
CA ASP A 181 12.18 25.28 -2.91
C ASP A 181 13.64 25.14 -2.49
N PHE A 182 14.37 26.26 -2.53
CA PHE A 182 15.71 26.43 -1.96
C PHE A 182 15.64 27.36 -0.74
N PRO A 183 15.11 26.91 0.41
CA PRO A 183 14.92 27.76 1.59
C PRO A 183 16.23 28.35 2.15
N LEU A 184 17.39 27.81 1.75
CA LEU A 184 18.71 28.31 2.14
C LEU A 184 19.30 29.36 1.20
N VAL A 185 18.73 29.54 0.00
CA VAL A 185 19.18 30.56 -0.98
C VAL A 185 18.37 31.84 -0.84
N SER A 186 17.10 31.75 -0.42
CA SER A 186 16.19 32.88 -0.24
C SER A 186 16.48 33.76 1.00
N VAL A 187 17.39 33.36 1.90
CA VAL A 187 17.74 34.11 3.13
C VAL A 187 18.99 35.00 2.94
N ARG A 188 19.63 34.96 1.76
CA ARG A 188 20.86 35.74 1.46
C ARG A 188 20.63 36.96 0.55
N GLY A 189 19.38 37.38 0.35
CA GLY A 189 19.01 38.54 -0.46
C GLY A 189 18.49 39.69 0.39
#